data_AF-A0A1V6HVX8-F1
#
_entry.id   AF-A0A1V6HVX8-F1
#
_cell.length_a   1.000
_cell.length_b   1.000
_cell.length_c   1.000
_cell.angle_alpha   90.00
_cell.angle_beta   90.00
_cell.angle_gamma   90.00
#
_symmetry.space_group_name_H-M   'P 1'
#
loop_
_entity.id
_entity.type
_entity.pdbx_description
1 polymer ?
#
loop_
_entity_poly.entity_id
_entity_poly.type
_entity_poly.pdbx_seq_one_letter_code
_entity_poly.pdbx_strand_id
1 'polypeptide(L)'
;MSYETKLYREPGGSVLTVASGGSVDVETGGKILANGTQASHIADAAVAAGTAPDKAEFDAVVGKLNAVLAALEGVGVLASS
;
A
#
# COMPACT_ATOMS: atom_id res chain seq x y z
N MET A 1 -11.34 -2.74 -35.23
CA MET A 1 -11.01 -2.92 -33.81
C MET A 1 -10.11 -1.77 -33.42
N SER A 2 -10.56 -0.82 -32.60
CA SER A 2 -9.67 0.19 -32.02
C SER A 2 -8.97 -0.45 -30.82
N TYR A 3 -7.64 -0.39 -30.76
CA TYR A 3 -6.89 -0.83 -29.58
C TYR A 3 -6.67 0.38 -28.68
N GLU A 4 -7.19 0.32 -27.46
CA GLU A 4 -6.99 1.36 -26.46
C GLU A 4 -6.18 0.79 -25.30
N THR A 5 -5.01 1.37 -25.05
CA THR A 5 -4.13 1.00 -23.93
C THR A 5 -4.75 1.45 -22.63
N LYS A 6 -5.03 0.52 -21.71
CA LYS A 6 -5.58 0.85 -20.38
C LYS A 6 -4.55 1.40 -19.39
N LEU A 7 -3.26 1.28 -19.73
CA LEU A 7 -2.13 1.83 -18.99
C LEU A 7 -1.26 2.64 -19.95
N TYR A 8 -1.17 3.95 -19.72
CA TYR A 8 -0.41 4.85 -20.60
C TYR A 8 0.18 6.02 -19.83
N ARG A 9 1.23 6.63 -20.39
CA ARG A 9 1.71 7.94 -19.92
C ARG A 9 0.96 9.03 -20.68
N GLU A 10 0.53 10.06 -19.98
CA GLU A 10 -0.13 11.19 -20.63
C GLU A 10 0.81 11.88 -21.65
N PRO A 11 0.31 12.36 -22.79
CA PRO A 11 1.14 13.04 -23.79
C PRO A 11 1.89 14.23 -23.18
N GLY A 12 3.22 14.16 -23.14
CA GLY A 12 4.08 15.17 -22.51
C GLY A 12 4.07 15.19 -20.98
N GLY A 13 3.40 14.23 -20.33
CA GLY A 13 3.16 14.22 -18.89
C GLY A 13 4.17 13.40 -18.07
N SER A 14 4.29 13.74 -16.79
CA SER A 14 5.05 13.00 -15.77
C SER A 14 4.23 11.93 -15.05
N VAL A 15 2.99 11.71 -15.47
CA VAL A 15 1.99 10.85 -14.82
C VAL A 15 1.76 9.58 -15.64
N LEU A 16 1.69 8.45 -14.93
CA LEU A 16 1.20 7.17 -15.47
C LEU A 16 -0.28 7.03 -15.09
N THR A 17 -1.15 6.90 -16.09
CA THR A 17 -2.60 6.82 -15.90
C THR A 17 -3.10 5.41 -16.11
N VAL A 18 -3.81 4.88 -15.10
CA VAL A 18 -4.56 3.61 -15.17
C VAL A 18 -6.01 3.96 -15.47
N ALA A 19 -6.46 3.69 -16.70
CA ALA A 19 -7.83 3.98 -17.12
C ALA A 19 -8.85 3.00 -16.49
N SER A 20 -10.15 3.32 -16.62
CA SER A 20 -11.24 2.50 -16.06
C SER A 20 -11.13 1.02 -16.48
N GLY A 21 -11.22 0.12 -15.51
CA GLY A 21 -11.07 -1.32 -15.73
C GLY A 21 -9.66 -1.77 -16.09
N GLY A 22 -8.65 -0.93 -15.88
CA GLY A 22 -7.24 -1.30 -15.83
C GLY A 22 -6.79 -1.57 -14.39
N SER A 23 -5.67 -2.28 -14.24
CA SER A 23 -5.03 -2.57 -12.96
C SER A 23 -3.51 -2.52 -13.10
N VAL A 24 -2.82 -2.31 -11.99
CA VAL A 24 -1.38 -2.54 -11.87
C VAL A 24 -1.22 -3.75 -10.97
N ASP A 25 -0.61 -4.79 -11.52
CA ASP A 25 -0.26 -5.99 -10.75
C ASP A 25 1.20 -5.88 -10.30
N VAL A 26 1.42 -5.92 -8.99
CA VAL A 26 2.76 -5.84 -8.40
C VAL A 26 3.14 -7.24 -7.96
N GLU A 27 3.85 -7.92 -8.84
CA GLU A 27 4.38 -9.26 -8.59
C GLU A 27 5.36 -9.29 -7.42
N THR A 28 5.62 -10.50 -6.90
CA THR A 28 6.53 -10.71 -5.77
C THR A 28 7.89 -10.05 -6.00
N GLY A 29 8.30 -9.16 -5.08
CA GLY A 29 9.54 -8.40 -5.17
C GLY A 29 9.45 -7.07 -5.92
N GLY A 30 8.30 -6.77 -6.56
CA GLY A 30 7.99 -5.46 -7.15
C GLY A 30 7.86 -4.36 -6.08
N LYS A 31 8.11 -3.10 -6.47
CA LYS A 31 8.17 -1.96 -5.54
C LYS A 31 7.60 -0.67 -6.13
N ILE A 32 6.97 0.14 -5.28
CA ILE A 32 6.60 1.53 -5.59
C ILE A 32 7.56 2.44 -4.82
N LEU A 33 8.36 3.21 -5.56
CA LEU A 33 9.49 3.97 -5.00
C LEU A 33 9.25 5.48 -5.09
N ALA A 34 9.66 6.20 -4.05
CA ALA A 34 9.82 7.64 -4.09
C ALA A 34 11.29 7.96 -4.45
N ASN A 35 11.54 8.40 -5.69
CA ASN A 35 12.89 8.73 -6.19
C ASN A 35 13.92 7.62 -5.94
N GLY A 36 13.55 6.37 -6.23
CA GLY A 36 14.42 5.19 -6.04
C GLY A 36 14.46 4.65 -4.61
N THR A 37 13.79 5.30 -3.65
CA THR A 37 13.74 4.88 -2.25
C THR A 37 12.37 4.28 -1.93
N GLN A 38 12.37 3.08 -1.34
CA GLN A 38 11.17 2.46 -0.79
C GLN A 38 10.89 3.03 0.60
N ALA A 39 9.62 3.17 0.99
CA ALA A 39 9.31 3.54 2.36
C ALA A 39 9.77 2.43 3.31
N SER A 40 10.36 2.82 4.46
CA SER A 40 10.85 1.85 5.45
C SER A 40 9.70 1.04 6.07
N HIS A 41 10.02 -0.14 6.57
CA HIS A 41 9.11 -0.96 7.37
C HIS A 41 8.56 -0.15 8.55
N ILE A 42 7.25 -0.27 8.81
CA ILE A 42 6.58 0.30 9.96
C ILE A 42 6.20 -0.85 10.87
N ALA A 43 6.73 -0.84 12.10
CA ALA A 43 6.41 -1.89 13.07
C ALA A 43 4.92 -1.90 13.41
N ASP A 44 4.39 -3.10 13.59
CA ASP A 44 3.01 -3.33 14.02
C ASP A 44 2.66 -2.53 15.26
N ALA A 45 1.45 -1.97 15.26
CA ALA A 45 0.89 -1.36 16.44
C ALA A 45 0.67 -2.44 17.52
N ALA A 46 1.02 -2.08 18.75
CA ALA A 46 0.84 -2.92 19.92
C ALA A 46 0.13 -2.14 21.02
N VAL A 47 -0.67 -2.86 21.80
CA VAL A 47 -1.39 -2.28 22.94
C VAL A 47 -0.40 -2.04 24.07
N ALA A 48 -0.17 -0.78 24.43
CA ALA A 48 0.58 -0.45 25.64
C ALA A 48 -0.21 -0.88 26.88
N ALA A 49 0.47 -1.41 27.91
CA ALA A 49 -0.17 -1.74 29.17
C ALA A 49 -0.71 -0.46 29.84
N GLY A 50 -2.04 -0.32 29.90
CA GLY A 50 -2.74 0.83 30.49
C GLY A 50 -4.26 0.67 30.40
N THR A 51 -5.03 1.57 31.03
CA THR A 51 -6.49 1.65 30.87
C THR A 51 -6.82 2.18 29.48
N ALA A 52 -6.88 1.28 28.50
CA ALA A 52 -7.45 1.58 27.20
C ALA A 52 -8.94 1.96 27.37
N PRO A 53 -9.49 2.92 26.57
CA PRO A 53 -10.93 2.92 26.31
C PRO A 53 -11.28 1.53 25.77
N ASP A 54 -12.41 0.94 26.17
CA ASP A 54 -12.82 -0.46 25.90
C ASP A 54 -11.74 -1.29 25.18
N LYS A 55 -11.01 -2.12 25.93
CA LYS A 55 -9.91 -2.93 25.41
C LYS A 55 -10.29 -3.69 24.12
N ALA A 56 -11.54 -4.14 23.98
CA ALA A 56 -11.97 -4.87 22.79
C ALA A 56 -12.01 -3.97 21.54
N GLU A 57 -12.54 -2.75 21.67
CA GLU A 57 -12.58 -1.78 20.56
C GLU A 57 -11.18 -1.34 20.15
N PHE A 58 -10.30 -1.07 21.12
CA PHE A 58 -8.92 -0.69 20.84
C PHE A 58 -8.13 -1.82 20.16
N ASP A 59 -8.24 -3.06 20.67
CA ASP A 59 -7.60 -4.23 20.07
C ASP A 59 -8.08 -4.45 18.61
N ALA A 60 -9.36 -4.19 18.33
CA ALA A 60 -9.90 -4.29 16.97
C ALA A 60 -9.33 -3.22 16.02
N VAL A 61 -9.07 -2.00 16.50
CA VAL A 61 -8.41 -0.96 15.70
C VAL A 61 -6.96 -1.33 15.41
N VAL A 62 -6.22 -1.83 16.40
CA VAL A 62 -4.83 -2.32 16.21
C VAL A 62 -4.78 -3.41 15.14
N GLY A 63 -5.67 -4.39 15.20
CA GLY A 63 -5.74 -5.45 14.19
C GLY A 63 -6.00 -4.92 12.78
N LYS A 64 -6.90 -3.95 12.63
CA LYS A 64 -7.18 -3.31 11.33
C LYS A 64 -5.98 -2.51 10.82
N LEU A 65 -5.26 -1.82 11.70
CA LEU A 65 -4.08 -1.05 11.31
C LEU A 65 -2.97 -1.98 10.81
N ASN A 66 -2.66 -3.05 11.53
CA ASN A 66 -1.62 -4.00 11.13
C ASN A 66 -1.98 -4.71 9.81
N ALA A 67 -3.27 -4.97 9.56
CA ALA A 67 -3.73 -5.48 8.27
C ALA A 67 -3.48 -4.49 7.10
N VAL A 68 -3.61 -3.18 7.35
CA VAL A 68 -3.26 -2.15 6.37
C VAL A 68 -1.75 -2.11 6.13
N LEU A 69 -0.93 -2.20 7.18
CA LEU A 69 0.53 -2.23 7.04
C LEU A 69 0.97 -3.43 6.19
N ALA A 70 0.47 -4.63 6.50
CA ALA A 70 0.75 -5.84 5.73
C ALA A 70 0.30 -5.73 4.26
N ALA A 71 -0.84 -5.09 3.98
CA ALA A 71 -1.29 -4.86 2.61
C ALA A 71 -0.34 -3.91 1.84
N LEU A 72 0.18 -2.88 2.51
CA LEU A 72 1.13 -1.93 1.92
C LEU A 72 2.50 -2.56 1.66
N GLU A 73 2.95 -3.48 2.51
CA GLU A 73 4.13 -4.30 2.26
C GLU A 73 3.93 -5.22 1.05
N GLY A 74 2.75 -5.86 0.95
CA GLY A 74 2.40 -6.78 -0.13
C GLY A 74 2.41 -6.13 -1.53
N VAL A 75 2.02 -4.86 -1.63
CA VAL A 75 2.09 -4.09 -2.90
C VAL A 75 3.43 -3.37 -3.10
N GLY A 76 4.41 -3.63 -2.23
CA GLY A 76 5.77 -3.10 -2.35
C GLY A 76 5.91 -1.60 -2.04
N VAL A 77 4.97 -1.01 -1.29
CA VAL A 77 5.06 0.38 -0.80
C VAL A 77 5.99 0.46 0.40
N LEU A 78 5.74 -0.35 1.43
CA LEU A 78 6.62 -0.50 2.58
C LEU A 78 7.63 -1.63 2.32
N ALA A 79 8.85 -1.50 2.84
CA ALA A 79 9.78 -2.62 2.91
C ALA A 79 9.22 -3.71 3.84
N SER A 80 9.43 -4.97 3.48
CA SER A 80 9.16 -6.09 4.38
C SER A 80 10.04 -6.01 5.64
N SER A 81 9.54 -6.53 6.75
CA SER A 81 10.31 -6.69 8.01
C SER A 81 11.59 -7.51 7.85
#